data_AF-A0A955S7Y3-F1
#
_entry.id   AF-A0A955S7Y3-F1
#
_cell.length_a   1.000
_cell.length_b   1.000
_cell.length_c   1.000
_cell.angle_alpha   90.00
_cell.angle_beta   90.00
_cell.angle_gamma   90.00
#
_symmetry.space_group_name_H-M   'P 1'
#
loop_
_entity.id
_entity.type
_entity.pdbx_description
1 polymer ?
#
loop_
_entity_poly.entity_id
_entity_poly.type
_entity_poly.pdbx_seq_one_letter_code
_entity_poly.pdbx_strand_id
1 'polypeptide(L)'
;MDVRQLSQKIFLFFISGIVFCNLNACVGNSGNAGQLQRYYFSVTEAEWIRQGEPIEFEGDLWYPGDGVENFTDAEVSPIGDYKGVQFFIEKKDVRPYNRLYTKFGRNQFRYYEKHE
;
A
#
# COMPACT_ATOMS: atom_id res chain seq x y z
N MET A 1 -29.09 -6.10 -69.69
CA MET A 1 -28.95 -6.09 -68.22
C MET A 1 -27.58 -5.55 -67.91
N ASP A 2 -27.53 -4.38 -67.28
CA ASP A 2 -26.39 -3.46 -67.27
C ASP A 2 -25.46 -3.74 -66.08
N VAL A 3 -24.19 -4.05 -66.35
CA VAL A 3 -23.15 -4.48 -65.39
C VAL A 3 -22.87 -3.40 -64.32
N ARG A 4 -23.30 -2.17 -64.58
CA ARG A 4 -23.14 -1.02 -63.67
C ARG A 4 -24.02 -1.08 -62.41
N GLN A 5 -25.14 -1.81 -62.43
CA GLN A 5 -26.01 -1.91 -61.25
C GLN A 5 -25.52 -2.90 -60.17
N LEU A 6 -24.64 -3.85 -60.52
CA LEU A 6 -24.14 -4.85 -59.57
C LEU A 6 -23.06 -4.26 -58.64
N SER A 7 -22.25 -3.34 -59.15
CA SER A 7 -21.14 -2.70 -58.40
C SER A 7 -21.64 -1.75 -57.29
N GLN A 8 -22.74 -1.03 -57.51
CA GLN A 8 -23.29 -0.09 -56.52
C GLN A 8 -23.93 -0.75 -55.30
N LYS A 9 -24.51 -1.95 -55.44
CA LYS A 9 -25.17 -2.65 -54.32
C LYS A 9 -24.18 -3.33 -53.38
N ILE A 10 -23.00 -3.73 -53.88
CA ILE A 10 -21.95 -4.38 -53.08
C ILE A 10 -21.21 -3.35 -52.20
N PHE A 11 -21.04 -2.12 -52.69
CA PHE A 11 -20.33 -1.08 -51.95
C PHE A 11 -21.13 -0.53 -50.75
N LEU A 12 -22.46 -0.51 -50.83
CA LEU A 12 -23.34 0.01 -49.76
C LEU A 12 -23.49 -0.95 -48.57
N PHE A 13 -23.18 -2.24 -48.72
CA PHE A 13 -23.26 -3.20 -47.61
C PHE A 13 -22.04 -3.16 -46.69
N PHE A 14 -20.87 -2.71 -47.18
CA PHE A 14 -19.63 -2.69 -46.39
C PHE A 14 -19.52 -1.50 -45.43
N ILE A 15 -20.20 -0.39 -45.69
CA ILE A 15 -20.08 0.84 -44.89
C ILE A 15 -20.98 0.81 -43.65
N SER A 16 -22.04 -0.01 -43.64
CA SER A 16 -22.99 -0.10 -42.51
C SER A 16 -22.43 -0.91 -41.31
N GLY A 17 -21.38 -1.71 -41.50
CA GLY A 17 -20.84 -2.58 -40.45
C GLY A 17 -19.83 -1.93 -39.49
N ILE A 18 -19.37 -0.71 -39.76
CA ILE A 18 -18.25 -0.09 -39.02
C ILE A 18 -18.73 1.01 -38.04
N VAL A 19 -20.03 1.33 -38.02
CA VAL A 19 -20.57 2.52 -37.31
C VAL A 19 -21.20 2.18 -35.94
N PHE A 20 -20.74 1.14 -35.25
CA PHE A 20 -21.28 0.80 -33.91
C PHE A 20 -20.23 0.54 -32.80
N CYS A 21 -18.94 0.77 -33.04
CA CYS A 21 -17.89 0.52 -32.04
C CYS A 21 -17.25 1.78 -31.44
N ASN A 22 -18.02 2.84 -31.19
CA ASN A 22 -17.53 3.97 -30.39
C ASN A 22 -18.54 4.37 -29.31
N LEU A 23 -19.03 3.38 -28.55
CA LEU A 23 -19.53 3.66 -27.21
C LEU A 23 -18.30 3.92 -26.34
N ASN A 24 -18.08 5.20 -26.04
CA ASN A 24 -17.12 5.71 -25.07
C ASN A 24 -17.18 4.88 -23.78
N ALA A 25 -16.26 3.93 -23.65
CA ALA A 25 -15.90 3.37 -22.36
C ALA A 25 -15.08 4.43 -21.62
N CYS A 26 -15.76 5.40 -21.01
CA CYS A 26 -15.20 6.14 -19.90
C CYS A 26 -14.98 5.14 -18.77
N VAL A 27 -13.83 4.46 -18.79
CA VAL A 27 -13.31 3.74 -17.63
C VAL A 27 -12.94 4.82 -16.63
N GLY A 28 -13.92 5.19 -15.81
CA GLY A 28 -13.65 5.91 -14.58
C GLY A 28 -12.78 4.99 -13.74
N ASN A 29 -11.47 5.22 -13.72
CA ASN A 29 -10.63 4.74 -12.65
C ASN A 29 -11.12 5.42 -11.36
N SER A 30 -12.18 4.87 -10.78
CA SER A 30 -12.48 5.01 -9.37
C SER A 30 -11.43 4.21 -8.60
N GLY A 31 -10.18 4.63 -8.71
CA GLY A 31 -9.14 4.23 -7.78
C GLY A 31 -9.53 4.83 -6.44
N ASN A 32 -10.04 3.98 -5.55
CA ASN A 32 -10.52 4.31 -4.21
C ASN A 32 -9.69 5.43 -3.55
N ALA A 33 -10.23 6.65 -3.52
CA ALA A 33 -9.72 7.77 -2.71
C ALA A 33 -9.98 7.56 -1.20
N GLY A 34 -9.90 6.31 -0.73
CA GLY A 34 -10.32 5.93 0.62
C GLY A 34 -9.88 4.54 1.07
N GLN A 35 -9.03 3.82 0.32
CA GLN A 35 -8.51 2.54 0.79
C GLN A 35 -7.36 2.79 1.77
N LEU A 36 -7.72 3.13 3.00
CA LEU A 36 -6.78 3.23 4.12
C LEU A 36 -6.02 1.91 4.23
N GLN A 37 -4.70 1.97 4.14
CA GLN A 37 -3.84 0.80 4.37
C GLN A 37 -4.15 0.26 5.76
N ARG A 38 -4.39 -1.05 5.86
CA ARG A 38 -4.59 -1.74 7.13
C ARG A 38 -3.42 -2.69 7.32
N TYR A 39 -2.64 -2.46 8.35
CA TYR A 39 -1.50 -3.32 8.67
C TYR A 39 -1.96 -4.48 9.54
N TYR A 40 -1.64 -5.70 9.10
CA TYR A 40 -1.86 -6.91 9.89
C TYR A 40 -0.94 -6.91 11.11
N PHE A 41 -1.44 -7.38 12.24
CA PHE A 41 -0.67 -7.55 13.46
C PHE A 41 -1.01 -8.89 14.09
N SER A 42 -0.02 -9.50 14.75
CA SER A 42 -0.27 -10.62 15.64
C SER A 42 -0.92 -10.09 16.92
N VAL A 43 -1.95 -10.78 17.40
CA VAL A 43 -2.57 -10.50 18.72
C VAL A 43 -1.55 -10.71 19.85
N THR A 44 -0.56 -11.56 19.62
CA THR A 44 0.53 -11.83 20.55
C THR A 44 1.79 -11.11 20.09
N GLU A 45 2.34 -10.25 20.96
CA GLU A 45 3.64 -9.61 20.77
C GLU A 45 4.74 -10.68 20.62
N ALA A 46 5.68 -10.47 19.71
CA ALA A 46 6.74 -11.44 19.45
C ALA A 46 7.62 -11.64 20.69
N GLU A 47 8.10 -12.88 20.91
CA GLU A 47 8.87 -13.24 22.11
C GLU A 47 10.06 -12.32 22.35
N TRP A 48 10.86 -12.07 21.32
CA TRP A 48 12.06 -11.24 21.40
C TRP A 48 11.74 -9.79 21.81
N ILE A 49 10.59 -9.26 21.40
CA ILE A 49 10.13 -7.93 21.82
C ILE A 49 9.85 -7.92 23.32
N ARG A 50 9.18 -8.95 23.84
CA ARG A 50 8.88 -9.10 25.27
C ARG A 50 10.12 -9.30 26.12
N GLN A 51 11.17 -9.89 25.53
CA GLN A 51 12.47 -10.09 26.17
C GLN A 51 13.37 -8.86 26.12
N GLY A 52 12.94 -7.77 25.47
CA GLY A 52 13.70 -6.54 25.39
C GLY A 52 14.81 -6.56 24.34
N GLU A 53 14.75 -7.46 23.35
CA GLU A 53 15.77 -7.53 22.32
C GLU A 53 15.73 -6.29 21.41
N PRO A 54 16.89 -5.74 21.02
CA PRO A 54 16.96 -4.60 20.12
C PRO A 54 16.67 -4.99 18.67
N ILE A 55 16.24 -4.01 17.88
CA ILE A 55 16.17 -4.08 16.42
C ILE A 55 17.49 -3.55 15.86
N GLU A 56 18.14 -4.31 14.99
CA GLU A 56 19.29 -3.83 14.21
C GLU A 56 18.79 -3.18 12.93
N PHE A 57 19.03 -1.88 12.76
CA PHE A 57 18.59 -1.13 11.60
C PHE A 57 19.57 0.00 11.26
N GLU A 58 20.00 0.04 9.99
CA GLU A 58 21.00 0.99 9.47
C GLU A 58 22.35 0.98 10.22
N GLY A 59 22.73 -0.17 10.78
CA GLY A 59 23.98 -0.32 11.53
C GLY A 59 23.89 0.09 13.01
N ASP A 60 22.71 0.58 13.44
CA ASP A 60 22.45 0.94 14.83
C ASP A 60 21.55 -0.08 15.52
N LEU A 61 21.70 -0.19 16.85
CA LEU A 61 20.81 -0.97 17.71
C LEU A 61 19.75 -0.05 18.32
N TRP A 62 18.49 -0.43 18.12
CA TRP A 62 17.32 0.26 18.62
C TRP A 62 16.68 -0.57 19.72
N TYR A 63 16.64 -0.04 20.93
CA TYR A 63 16.18 -0.75 22.11
C TYR A 63 14.72 -0.43 22.41
N PRO A 64 13.92 -1.40 22.87
CA PRO A 64 12.53 -1.17 23.17
C PRO A 64 12.38 -0.22 24.36
N GLY A 65 11.51 0.77 24.21
CA GLY A 65 11.12 1.65 25.31
C GLY A 65 10.11 1.01 26.24
N ASP A 66 9.99 1.58 27.44
CA ASP A 66 9.07 1.12 28.49
C ASP A 66 7.59 1.44 28.19
N GLY A 67 7.30 2.16 27.11
CA GLY A 67 5.96 2.64 26.78
C GLY A 67 5.37 2.12 25.47
N VAL A 68 4.12 2.50 25.26
CA VAL A 68 3.33 2.19 24.07
C VAL A 68 2.73 3.49 23.57
N GLU A 69 2.76 3.67 22.25
CA GLU A 69 2.15 4.80 21.59
C GLU A 69 0.95 4.37 20.76
N ASN A 70 0.02 5.30 20.60
CA ASN A 70 -1.19 5.06 19.82
C ASN A 70 -1.12 5.79 18.50
N PHE A 71 -1.02 5.02 17.41
CA PHE A 71 -1.05 5.54 16.04
C PHE A 71 -2.15 4.86 15.24
N THR A 72 -2.74 5.59 14.32
CA THR A 72 -3.53 5.00 13.24
C THR A 72 -2.61 4.48 12.15
N ASP A 73 -3.08 3.52 11.35
CA ASP A 73 -2.36 3.02 10.18
C ASP A 73 -2.09 4.13 9.13
N ALA A 74 -2.79 5.27 9.23
CA ALA A 74 -2.56 6.43 8.39
C ALA A 74 -1.36 7.28 8.84
N GLU A 75 -0.93 7.18 10.10
CA GLU A 75 0.14 8.00 10.71
C GLU A 75 1.50 7.34 10.62
N VAL A 76 1.57 6.04 10.36
CA VAL A 76 2.81 5.28 10.29
C VAL A 76 3.08 4.75 8.89
N SER A 77 4.36 4.58 8.56
CA SER A 77 4.83 3.94 7.33
C SER A 77 5.75 2.76 7.65
N PRO A 78 5.52 1.58 7.06
CA PRO A 78 6.43 0.46 7.22
C PRO A 78 7.74 0.76 6.49
N ILE A 79 8.85 0.43 7.12
CA ILE A 79 10.20 0.64 6.53
C ILE A 79 11.03 -0.63 6.44
N GLY A 80 10.59 -1.72 7.07
CA GLY A 80 11.23 -3.02 6.95
C GLY A 80 10.58 -4.07 7.84
N ASP A 81 11.23 -5.22 7.89
CA ASP A 81 10.84 -6.36 8.72
C ASP A 81 12.06 -6.85 9.50
N TYR A 82 11.87 -7.16 10.79
CA TYR A 82 12.90 -7.70 11.66
C TYR A 82 12.38 -8.97 12.34
N LYS A 83 13.08 -10.09 12.14
CA LYS A 83 12.67 -11.42 12.65
C LYS A 83 11.20 -11.76 12.33
N GLY A 84 10.72 -11.36 11.15
CA GLY A 84 9.35 -11.60 10.68
C GLY A 84 8.29 -10.66 11.25
N VAL A 85 8.69 -9.60 11.98
CA VAL A 85 7.80 -8.55 12.46
C VAL A 85 8.08 -7.27 11.69
N GLN A 86 7.04 -6.71 11.08
CA GLN A 86 7.13 -5.43 10.40
C GLN A 86 7.37 -4.30 11.41
N PHE A 87 8.28 -3.40 11.09
CA PHE A 87 8.52 -2.19 11.86
C PHE A 87 8.30 -0.93 11.01
N PHE A 88 7.96 0.15 11.71
CA PHE A 88 7.39 1.36 11.15
C PHE A 88 8.13 2.60 11.66
N ILE A 89 7.95 3.70 10.94
CA ILE A 89 8.24 5.06 11.38
C ILE A 89 6.98 5.90 11.32
N GLU A 90 6.94 7.01 12.06
CA GLU A 90 5.87 7.98 11.89
C GLU A 90 6.04 8.69 10.54
N LYS A 91 4.98 8.90 9.77
CA LYS A 91 5.06 9.52 8.43
C LYS A 91 5.63 10.93 8.41
N LYS A 92 5.51 11.66 9.53
CA LYS A 92 6.10 12.99 9.68
C LYS A 92 7.58 12.94 10.06
N ASP A 93 8.08 11.78 10.48
CA ASP A 93 9.47 11.58 10.88
C ASP A 93 10.34 11.43 9.63
N VAL A 94 11.28 12.36 9.49
CA VAL A 94 12.24 12.39 8.39
C VAL A 94 13.61 12.03 8.93
N ARG A 95 14.46 11.42 8.09
CA ARG A 95 15.80 11.01 8.50
C ARG A 95 16.62 12.18 9.08
N PRO A 96 17.40 11.97 10.15
CA PRO A 96 17.52 10.73 10.92
C PRO A 96 16.26 10.45 11.75
N TYR A 97 15.81 9.20 11.75
CA TYR A 97 14.59 8.84 12.49
C TYR A 97 14.80 8.98 13.99
N ASN A 98 13.74 9.42 14.67
CA ASN A 98 13.75 9.58 16.12
C ASN A 98 13.41 8.25 16.81
N ARG A 99 12.46 7.49 16.25
CA ARG A 99 11.92 6.27 16.82
C ARG A 99 11.56 5.25 15.74
N LEU A 100 11.72 3.98 16.07
CA LEU A 100 11.11 2.88 15.33
C LEU A 100 9.90 2.35 16.10
N TYR A 101 8.97 1.72 15.40
CA TYR A 101 7.75 1.19 16.00
C TYR A 101 7.47 -0.23 15.57
N THR A 102 6.99 -1.08 16.48
CA THR A 102 6.40 -2.39 16.13
C THR A 102 4.94 -2.45 16.55
N LYS A 103 4.07 -2.93 15.67
CA LYS A 103 2.63 -3.03 15.92
C LYS A 103 2.30 -4.36 16.58
N PHE A 104 1.66 -4.33 17.75
CA PHE A 104 1.21 -5.54 18.47
C PHE A 104 -0.28 -5.50 18.87
N GLY A 105 -1.00 -4.46 18.50
CA GLY A 105 -2.43 -4.31 18.76
C GLY A 105 -3.12 -3.37 17.80
N ARG A 106 -4.43 -3.16 17.99
CA ARG A 106 -5.19 -2.17 17.22
C ARG A 106 -4.72 -0.78 17.64
N ASN A 107 -4.06 -0.09 16.72
CA ASN A 107 -3.46 1.23 16.95
C ASN A 107 -2.41 1.26 18.06
N GLN A 108 -1.87 0.11 18.50
CA GLN A 108 -0.90 0.05 19.60
C GLN A 108 0.47 -0.32 19.05
N PHE A 109 1.44 0.54 19.35
CA PHE A 109 2.80 0.46 18.85
C PHE A 109 3.80 0.56 19.99
N ARG A 110 4.75 -0.36 20.04
CA ARG A 110 5.90 -0.25 20.93
C ARG A 110 6.95 0.57 20.22
N TYR A 111 7.49 1.57 20.88
CA TYR A 111 8.55 2.40 20.32
C TYR A 111 9.93 1.86 20.70
N TYR A 112 10.91 2.16 19.86
CA TYR A 112 12.31 1.83 20.06
C TYR A 112 13.15 3.09 19.87
N GLU A 113 14.17 3.23 20.70
CA GLU A 113 15.08 4.39 20.71
C GLU A 113 16.53 3.90 20.58
N LYS A 114 17.38 4.74 20.01
CA LYS A 114 18.83 4.50 20.05
C LYS A 114 19.34 4.83 21.45
N HIS A 115 20.25 4.00 21.95
CA HIS A 115 21.12 4.43 23.05
C HIS A 115 22.35 5.09 22.45
N GLU A 116 22.60 6.35 22.83
CA GLU A 116 23.87 7.03 22.58
C GLU A 116 25.00 6.48 23.45
#